data_AF-A0A8S3JDL4-F1
#
_entry.id   AF-A0A8S3JDL4-F1
#
_cell.length_a   1.000
_cell.length_b   1.000
_cell.length_c   1.000
_cell.angle_alpha   90.00
_cell.angle_beta   90.00
_cell.angle_gamma   90.00
#
_symmetry.space_group_name_H-M   'P 1'
#
loop_
_entity.id
_entity.type
_entity.pdbx_description
1 polymer ?
#
loop_
_entity_poly.entity_id
_entity_poly.type
_entity_poly.pdbx_seq_one_letter_code
_entity_poly.pdbx_strand_id
1 'polypeptide(L)'
;MQTRYLVLIILIVLSSLCGAKHSYVRLEPHEARRIAIEAYIYGYSLVTSEVTRIQMTNSTGQGVVNTPMGVFNNLRSYPPATYHGVVAPNADTLYSIAWVDLDSEPWIFSHPDMNDRFYLFPIYTLWTPVLDDPGTRTTGTPSATYALVGPKWKIPLPEKVQEKITKIIYSPTRYIVILGRTYCTGTQEDYQIVHRLQDQYLLRPLGTFIRNENETYSRS
;
A
#
# COMPACT_ATOMS: atom_id res chain seq x y z
N MET A 1 31.14 -39.13 33.65
CA MET A 1 30.43 -38.85 32.38
C MET A 1 29.07 -39.56 32.26
N GLN A 2 28.86 -40.73 32.88
CA GLN A 2 27.62 -41.52 32.76
C GLN A 2 26.38 -40.98 33.50
N THR A 3 26.53 -40.19 34.58
CA THR A 3 25.39 -39.69 35.38
C THR A 3 24.63 -38.54 34.72
N ARG A 4 25.25 -37.80 33.79
CA ARG A 4 24.58 -36.69 33.05
C ARG A 4 23.66 -37.17 31.93
N TYR A 5 23.96 -38.33 31.33
CA TYR A 5 23.11 -38.93 30.29
C TYR A 5 21.86 -39.58 30.85
N LEU A 6 21.91 -40.10 32.08
CA LEU A 6 20.76 -40.72 32.75
C LEU A 6 19.65 -39.71 33.08
N VAL A 7 20.03 -38.49 33.51
CA VAL A 7 19.08 -37.41 33.81
C VAL A 7 18.44 -36.85 32.54
N LEU A 8 19.19 -36.80 31.43
CA LEU A 8 18.68 -36.33 30.14
C LEU A 8 17.68 -37.33 29.51
N ILE A 9 17.92 -38.63 29.67
CA ILE A 9 17.01 -39.69 29.19
C ILE A 9 15.73 -39.72 30.01
N ILE A 10 15.78 -39.50 31.33
CA ILE A 10 14.59 -39.42 32.17
C ILE A 10 13.72 -38.20 31.81
N LEU A 11 14.31 -37.05 31.48
CA LEU A 11 13.57 -35.85 31.04
C LEU A 11 12.90 -36.02 29.66
N ILE A 12 13.54 -36.72 28.72
CA ILE A 12 12.96 -37.02 27.40
C ILE A 12 11.81 -38.04 27.53
N VAL A 13 11.94 -39.04 28.40
CA VAL A 13 10.87 -40.01 28.67
C VAL A 13 9.70 -39.36 29.40
N LEU A 14 9.92 -38.44 30.35
CA LEU A 14 8.83 -37.69 31.00
C LEU A 14 8.10 -36.74 30.05
N SER A 15 8.77 -36.16 29.05
CA SER A 15 8.09 -35.36 28.01
C SER A 15 7.23 -36.21 27.07
N SER A 16 7.49 -37.52 26.99
CA SER A 16 6.74 -38.48 26.16
C SER A 16 5.49 -39.04 26.89
N LEU A 17 5.43 -38.94 28.22
CA LEU A 17 4.24 -39.32 29.01
C LEU A 17 3.25 -38.17 29.18
N CYS A 18 3.64 -36.93 28.92
CA CYS A 18 2.71 -35.82 28.73
C CYS A 18 2.28 -35.78 27.26
N GLY A 19 1.65 -36.86 26.81
CA GLY A 19 0.85 -36.83 25.58
C GLY A 19 -0.31 -35.88 25.81
N ALA A 20 -0.08 -34.58 25.59
CA ALA A 20 -1.16 -33.64 25.37
C ALA A 20 -1.92 -34.19 24.17
N LYS A 21 -2.99 -34.95 24.45
CA LYS A 21 -4.01 -35.27 23.48
C LYS A 21 -4.47 -33.91 22.96
N HIS A 22 -3.93 -33.48 21.83
CA HIS A 22 -4.59 -32.45 21.06
C HIS A 22 -5.91 -33.09 20.66
N SER A 23 -6.93 -32.85 21.47
CA SER A 23 -8.30 -33.08 21.10
C SER A 23 -8.55 -32.13 19.93
N TYR A 24 -8.36 -32.62 18.72
CA TYR A 24 -8.91 -31.95 17.55
C TYR A 24 -10.40 -31.81 17.84
N VAL A 25 -10.87 -30.58 17.99
CA VAL A 25 -12.30 -30.31 18.04
C VAL A 25 -12.83 -30.78 16.69
N ARG A 26 -13.49 -31.93 16.69
CA ARG A 26 -14.16 -32.43 15.50
C ARG A 26 -15.37 -31.56 15.29
N LEU A 27 -15.26 -30.60 14.39
CA LEU A 27 -16.38 -29.73 14.02
C LEU A 27 -17.46 -30.58 13.36
N GLU A 28 -18.70 -30.38 13.80
CA GLU A 28 -19.84 -30.92 13.08
C GLU A 28 -19.95 -30.25 11.70
N PRO A 29 -20.46 -30.93 10.65
CA PRO A 29 -20.48 -30.37 9.29
C PRO A 29 -21.16 -28.99 9.19
N HIS A 30 -22.21 -28.75 9.98
CA HIS A 30 -22.90 -27.46 10.01
C HIS A 30 -22.05 -26.36 10.67
N GLU A 31 -21.27 -26.70 11.70
CA GLU A 31 -20.37 -25.78 12.39
C GLU A 31 -19.18 -25.43 11.50
N ALA A 32 -18.59 -26.42 10.84
CA ALA A 32 -17.54 -26.21 9.84
C ALA A 32 -18.01 -25.30 8.70
N ARG A 33 -19.24 -25.51 8.19
CA ARG A 33 -19.84 -24.65 7.16
C ARG A 33 -20.04 -23.22 7.64
N ARG A 34 -20.53 -23.02 8.87
CA ARG A 34 -20.71 -21.69 9.47
C ARG A 34 -19.37 -20.95 9.57
N ILE A 35 -18.35 -21.60 10.14
CA ILE A 35 -17.00 -21.02 10.27
C ILE A 35 -16.42 -20.68 8.89
N ALA A 36 -16.60 -21.54 7.89
CA ALA A 36 -16.13 -21.28 6.53
C ALA A 36 -16.79 -20.04 5.91
N ILE A 37 -18.10 -19.84 6.11
CA ILE A 37 -18.81 -18.65 5.63
C ILE A 37 -18.32 -17.39 6.36
N GLU A 38 -18.17 -17.44 7.69
CA GLU A 38 -17.66 -16.32 8.48
C GLU A 38 -16.25 -15.93 8.05
N ALA A 39 -15.37 -16.92 7.85
CA ALA A 39 -14.01 -16.70 7.37
C ALA A 39 -13.98 -16.11 5.95
N TYR A 40 -14.86 -16.57 5.06
CA TYR A 40 -15.00 -16.02 3.71
C TYR A 40 -15.42 -14.56 3.73
N ILE A 41 -16.47 -14.22 4.50
CA ILE A 41 -16.95 -12.84 4.63
C ILE A 41 -15.87 -11.95 5.24
N TYR A 42 -15.21 -12.42 6.30
CA TYR A 42 -14.11 -11.70 6.94
C TYR A 42 -12.96 -11.44 5.97
N GLY A 43 -12.50 -12.46 5.24
CA GLY A 43 -11.37 -12.37 4.30
C GLY A 43 -11.71 -11.76 2.94
N TYR A 44 -12.98 -11.46 2.66
CA TYR A 44 -13.44 -11.06 1.34
C TYR A 44 -12.71 -9.83 0.80
N SER A 45 -12.53 -8.80 1.62
CA SER A 45 -11.85 -7.56 1.22
C SER A 45 -10.37 -7.79 0.90
N LEU A 46 -9.68 -8.56 1.75
CA LEU A 46 -8.28 -8.92 1.55
C LEU A 46 -8.07 -9.68 0.24
N VAL A 47 -8.87 -10.73 0.01
CA VAL A 47 -8.75 -11.57 -1.20
C VAL A 47 -9.06 -10.75 -2.46
N THR A 48 -10.13 -9.96 -2.43
CA THR A 48 -10.54 -9.12 -3.57
C THR A 48 -9.47 -8.06 -3.88
N SER A 49 -8.94 -7.39 -2.85
CA SER A 49 -7.89 -6.37 -3.02
C SER A 49 -6.59 -6.98 -3.52
N GLU A 50 -6.23 -8.19 -3.06
CA GLU A 50 -5.03 -8.89 -3.52
C GLU A 50 -5.13 -9.32 -4.99
N VAL A 51 -6.26 -9.89 -5.40
CA VAL A 51 -6.52 -10.20 -6.82
C VAL A 51 -6.49 -8.93 -7.66
N THR A 52 -7.07 -7.84 -7.17
CA THR A 52 -7.05 -6.53 -7.83
C THR A 52 -5.63 -6.00 -7.99
N ARG A 53 -4.81 -6.07 -6.94
CA ARG A 53 -3.39 -5.70 -6.99
C ARG A 53 -2.64 -6.52 -8.03
N ILE A 54 -2.80 -7.85 -8.03
CA ILE A 54 -2.13 -8.74 -8.99
C ILE A 54 -2.50 -8.36 -10.43
N GLN A 55 -3.79 -8.16 -10.70
CA GLN A 55 -4.27 -7.76 -12.02
C GLN A 55 -3.71 -6.38 -12.43
N MET A 56 -3.80 -5.39 -11.54
CA MET A 56 -3.38 -4.01 -11.84
C MET A 56 -1.87 -3.82 -11.92
N THR A 57 -1.09 -4.71 -11.30
CA THR A 57 0.37 -4.65 -11.31
C THR A 57 1.02 -5.56 -12.36
N ASN A 58 0.20 -6.35 -13.06
CA ASN A 58 0.66 -7.18 -14.16
C ASN A 58 0.96 -6.32 -15.40
N SER A 59 2.22 -5.96 -15.60
CA SER A 59 2.65 -5.07 -16.69
C SER A 59 2.46 -5.65 -18.09
N THR A 60 2.18 -6.95 -18.24
CA THR A 60 1.86 -7.57 -19.52
C THR A 60 0.34 -7.73 -19.74
N GLY A 61 -0.49 -7.18 -18.84
CA GLY A 61 -1.95 -7.22 -18.93
C GLY A 61 -2.51 -6.36 -20.06
N GLN A 62 -3.80 -6.56 -20.37
CA GLN A 62 -4.56 -5.79 -21.38
C GLN A 62 -5.53 -4.76 -20.76
N GLY A 63 -5.54 -4.58 -19.43
CA GLY A 63 -6.39 -3.61 -18.72
C GLY A 63 -5.91 -2.14 -18.79
N VAL A 64 -6.78 -1.23 -18.34
CA VAL A 64 -6.53 0.24 -18.30
C VAL A 64 -5.53 0.64 -17.21
N VAL A 65 -5.32 -0.21 -16.21
CA VAL A 65 -4.34 -0.01 -15.15
C VAL A 65 -3.44 -1.25 -15.06
N ASN A 66 -2.29 -1.21 -15.73
CA ASN A 66 -1.28 -2.28 -15.71
C ASN A 66 0.09 -1.64 -15.51
N THR A 67 0.49 -1.42 -14.27
CA THR A 67 1.70 -0.68 -13.94
C THR A 67 2.44 -1.37 -12.83
N PRO A 68 3.78 -1.59 -12.93
CA PRO A 68 4.55 -2.20 -11.86
C PRO A 68 4.29 -1.52 -10.50
N MET A 69 4.41 -2.29 -9.42
CA MET A 69 4.39 -1.69 -8.08
C MET A 69 5.46 -0.60 -7.95
N GLY A 70 5.16 0.44 -7.18
CA GLY A 70 6.04 1.59 -6.97
C GLY A 70 6.00 2.65 -8.06
N VAL A 71 5.17 2.47 -9.09
CA VAL A 71 5.00 3.44 -10.18
C VAL A 71 3.55 3.90 -10.23
N PHE A 72 3.33 5.21 -10.37
CA PHE A 72 1.99 5.75 -10.58
C PHE A 72 1.48 5.43 -11.99
N ASN A 73 0.31 4.81 -12.06
CA ASN A 73 -0.51 4.83 -13.26
C ASN A 73 -1.37 6.09 -13.26
N ASN A 74 -0.91 7.11 -13.97
CA ASN A 74 -1.63 8.38 -14.15
C ASN A 74 -2.60 8.25 -15.32
N LEU A 75 -3.89 8.14 -15.03
CA LEU A 75 -4.94 8.17 -16.05
C LEU A 75 -5.07 9.59 -16.59
N ARG A 76 -4.84 9.73 -17.90
CA ARG A 76 -4.72 11.03 -18.59
C ARG A 76 -6.04 11.52 -19.19
N SER A 77 -7.10 10.76 -19.08
CA SER A 77 -8.42 11.15 -19.55
C SER A 77 -9.49 10.46 -18.72
N TYR A 78 -10.70 11.01 -18.72
CA TYR A 78 -11.85 10.26 -18.23
C TYR A 78 -12.00 8.97 -19.04
N PRO A 79 -12.34 7.84 -18.39
CA PRO A 79 -12.60 6.63 -19.11
C PRO A 79 -13.80 6.85 -20.05
N PRO A 80 -13.79 6.25 -21.26
CA PRO A 80 -14.92 6.36 -22.16
C PRO A 80 -16.16 5.73 -21.52
N ALA A 81 -17.35 6.14 -21.96
CA ALA A 81 -18.63 5.63 -21.43
C ALA A 81 -18.78 4.09 -21.53
N THR A 82 -17.95 3.43 -22.33
CA THR A 82 -17.89 1.97 -22.52
C THR A 82 -16.97 1.25 -21.52
N TYR A 83 -16.31 1.95 -20.59
CA TYR A 83 -15.44 1.34 -19.59
C TYR A 83 -16.23 0.81 -18.40
N HIS A 84 -16.07 -0.49 -18.12
CA HIS A 84 -16.74 -1.20 -17.01
C HIS A 84 -15.77 -1.82 -16.00
N GLY A 85 -14.50 -1.40 -16.00
CA GLY A 85 -13.48 -1.95 -15.08
C GLY A 85 -13.65 -1.52 -13.62
N VAL A 86 -14.47 -0.49 -13.36
CA VAL A 86 -14.94 -0.08 -12.02
C VAL A 86 -16.40 0.34 -12.10
N VAL A 87 -17.15 0.19 -11.00
CA VAL A 87 -18.53 0.67 -10.90
C VAL A 87 -18.52 2.21 -10.82
N ALA A 88 -19.23 2.88 -11.74
CA ALA A 88 -19.40 4.34 -11.81
C ALA A 88 -18.07 5.14 -11.85
N PRO A 89 -17.40 5.25 -13.02
CA PRO A 89 -16.20 6.07 -13.12
C PRO A 89 -16.49 7.54 -12.78
N ASN A 90 -15.63 8.12 -11.95
CA ASN A 90 -15.73 9.52 -11.55
C ASN A 90 -15.49 10.44 -12.76
N ALA A 91 -16.40 11.39 -13.00
CA ALA A 91 -16.36 12.31 -14.14
C ALA A 91 -15.73 13.67 -13.83
N ASP A 92 -15.24 13.85 -12.58
CA ASP A 92 -14.75 15.13 -12.06
C ASP A 92 -13.25 15.11 -11.75
N THR A 93 -12.64 13.92 -11.67
CA THR A 93 -11.23 13.76 -11.28
C THR A 93 -10.47 12.75 -12.14
N LEU A 94 -9.23 13.08 -12.49
CA LEU A 94 -8.28 12.13 -13.06
C LEU A 94 -7.61 11.32 -11.96
N TYR A 95 -7.54 10.00 -12.17
CA TYR A 95 -6.96 9.05 -11.24
C TYR A 95 -5.45 8.93 -11.39
N SER A 96 -4.76 8.73 -10.27
CA SER A 96 -3.33 8.40 -10.19
C SER A 96 -3.16 7.27 -9.18
N ILE A 97 -2.89 6.05 -9.66
CA ILE A 97 -2.94 4.85 -8.82
C ILE A 97 -1.56 4.25 -8.67
N ALA A 98 -1.12 3.98 -7.45
CA ALA A 98 0.13 3.25 -7.20
C ALA A 98 -0.04 2.22 -6.11
N TRP A 99 0.35 0.97 -6.41
CA TRP A 99 0.49 -0.08 -5.41
C TRP A 99 1.91 -0.10 -4.87
N VAL A 100 2.08 -0.27 -3.56
CA VAL A 100 3.39 -0.22 -2.89
C VAL A 100 3.60 -1.45 -2.03
N ASP A 101 4.79 -2.03 -2.14
CA ASP A 101 5.27 -3.12 -1.29
C ASP A 101 6.26 -2.57 -0.26
N LEU A 102 5.84 -2.57 1.01
CA LEU A 102 6.59 -2.03 2.14
C LEU A 102 7.43 -3.10 2.88
N ASP A 103 7.64 -4.28 2.28
CA ASP A 103 8.33 -5.39 2.95
C ASP A 103 9.82 -5.12 3.19
N SER A 104 10.49 -4.50 2.21
CA SER A 104 11.94 -4.33 2.21
C SER A 104 12.37 -3.00 2.84
N GLU A 105 11.74 -1.90 2.47
CA GLU A 105 12.07 -0.56 2.95
C GLU A 105 10.87 0.39 2.87
N PRO A 106 10.89 1.53 3.60
CA PRO A 106 9.91 2.59 3.43
C PRO A 106 9.94 3.18 2.02
N TRP A 107 8.82 3.74 1.61
CA TRP A 107 8.69 4.47 0.36
C TRP A 107 8.40 5.94 0.62
N ILE A 108 8.94 6.82 -0.21
CA ILE A 108 8.72 8.26 -0.15
C ILE A 108 7.81 8.67 -1.29
N PHE A 109 6.66 9.23 -0.94
CA PHE A 109 5.68 9.80 -1.86
C PHE A 109 5.73 11.32 -1.76
N SER A 110 5.73 12.04 -2.89
CA SER A 110 5.58 13.49 -2.89
C SER A 110 4.67 13.97 -4.02
N HIS A 111 3.97 15.08 -3.77
CA HIS A 111 3.20 15.81 -4.78
C HIS A 111 3.63 17.29 -4.79
N PRO A 112 3.49 17.99 -5.94
CA PRO A 112 3.82 19.41 -6.05
C PRO A 112 2.78 20.27 -5.31
N ASP A 113 3.00 21.59 -5.32
CA ASP A 113 1.95 22.54 -4.94
C ASP A 113 0.76 22.40 -5.90
N MET A 114 -0.42 22.19 -5.33
CA MET A 114 -1.68 21.96 -6.04
C MET A 114 -2.46 23.27 -6.27
N ASN A 115 -1.94 24.41 -5.82
CA ASN A 115 -2.53 25.75 -5.88
C ASN A 115 -3.94 25.79 -5.27
N ASP A 116 -4.97 26.05 -6.06
CA ASP A 116 -6.38 26.07 -5.67
C ASP A 116 -7.14 24.80 -6.12
N ARG A 117 -6.44 23.85 -6.77
CA ARG A 117 -7.06 22.67 -7.35
C ARG A 117 -7.44 21.65 -6.29
N PHE A 118 -8.65 21.13 -6.42
CA PHE A 118 -9.10 20.01 -5.60
C PHE A 118 -8.30 18.73 -5.91
N TYR A 119 -7.77 18.09 -4.87
CA TYR A 119 -7.10 16.80 -4.96
C TYR A 119 -7.23 16.02 -3.65
N LEU A 120 -6.97 14.71 -3.76
CA LEU A 120 -6.78 13.82 -2.64
C LEU A 120 -5.95 12.60 -3.02
N PHE A 121 -5.22 12.03 -2.06
CA PHE A 121 -4.44 10.80 -2.16
C PHE A 121 -4.76 9.83 -1.01
N PRO A 122 -5.98 9.28 -0.93
CA PRO A 122 -6.29 8.23 0.03
C PRO A 122 -5.30 7.07 -0.05
N ILE A 123 -4.80 6.64 1.10
CA ILE A 123 -3.88 5.51 1.23
C ILE A 123 -4.61 4.39 1.96
N TYR A 124 -4.76 3.25 1.29
CA TYR A 124 -5.48 2.09 1.84
C TYR A 124 -4.54 0.91 2.07
N THR A 125 -4.86 0.09 3.07
CA THR A 125 -4.37 -1.31 3.10
C THR A 125 -5.31 -2.22 2.31
N LEU A 126 -4.91 -3.48 2.09
CA LEU A 126 -5.75 -4.48 1.39
C LEU A 126 -7.02 -4.84 2.16
N TRP A 127 -7.10 -4.53 3.46
CA TRP A 127 -8.32 -4.66 4.25
C TRP A 127 -9.30 -3.51 4.03
N THR A 128 -8.94 -2.54 3.19
CA THR A 128 -9.66 -1.30 2.87
C THR A 128 -9.81 -0.19 3.95
N PRO A 129 -9.20 -0.22 5.16
CA PRO A 129 -9.14 0.98 5.97
C PRO A 129 -8.23 2.02 5.31
N VAL A 130 -8.64 3.30 5.43
CA VAL A 130 -7.82 4.46 5.08
C VAL A 130 -6.78 4.66 6.19
N LEU A 131 -5.50 4.63 5.84
CA LEU A 131 -4.40 4.97 6.74
C LEU A 131 -4.23 6.48 6.87
N ASP A 132 -4.36 7.18 5.76
CA ASP A 132 -4.31 8.63 5.66
C ASP A 132 -4.99 9.09 4.37
N ASP A 133 -5.37 10.35 4.31
CA ASP A 133 -6.01 10.94 3.13
C ASP A 133 -5.49 12.36 2.89
N PRO A 134 -4.20 12.55 2.51
CA PRO A 134 -3.68 13.85 2.09
C PRO A 134 -4.52 14.46 0.97
N GLY A 135 -4.85 15.73 1.07
CA GLY A 135 -5.73 16.38 0.11
C GLY A 135 -6.10 17.79 0.53
N THR A 136 -6.80 18.49 -0.38
CA THR A 136 -7.21 19.88 -0.18
C THR A 136 -7.93 20.12 1.15
N ARG A 137 -8.71 19.13 1.63
CA ARG A 137 -9.50 19.21 2.87
C ARG A 137 -8.75 18.86 4.15
N THR A 138 -7.64 18.14 4.06
CA THR A 138 -6.97 17.52 5.22
C THR A 138 -5.57 18.08 5.44
N THR A 139 -4.86 18.42 4.37
CA THR A 139 -3.46 18.90 4.40
C THR A 139 -3.27 20.22 3.65
N GLY A 140 -4.32 20.75 3.00
CA GLY A 140 -4.23 21.94 2.15
C GLY A 140 -3.60 21.63 0.80
N THR A 141 -3.04 22.64 0.13
CA THR A 141 -2.53 22.54 -1.24
C THR A 141 -1.02 22.72 -1.46
N PRO A 142 -0.20 23.22 -0.51
CA PRO A 142 1.25 23.26 -0.71
C PRO A 142 1.86 21.89 -1.03
N SER A 143 3.03 21.88 -1.66
CA SER A 143 3.80 20.66 -1.89
C SER A 143 4.07 19.91 -0.59
N ALA A 144 3.93 18.58 -0.61
CA ALA A 144 4.18 17.75 0.56
C ALA A 144 4.91 16.45 0.20
N THR A 145 5.63 15.91 1.19
CA THR A 145 6.37 14.65 1.10
C THR A 145 6.03 13.75 2.27
N TYR A 146 5.69 12.49 1.99
CA TYR A 146 5.23 11.50 2.95
C TYR A 146 6.15 10.30 2.96
N ALA A 147 6.47 9.78 4.15
CA ALA A 147 7.14 8.50 4.30
C ALA A 147 6.13 7.41 4.62
N LEU A 148 6.04 6.40 3.77
CA LEU A 148 5.17 5.23 3.88
C LEU A 148 5.97 4.10 4.50
N VAL A 149 5.64 3.71 5.73
CA VAL A 149 6.46 2.80 6.55
C VAL A 149 5.70 1.50 6.82
N GLY A 150 6.27 0.37 6.41
CA GLY A 150 5.69 -0.96 6.64
C GLY A 150 5.93 -1.49 8.05
N PRO A 151 5.21 -2.56 8.45
CA PRO A 151 5.22 -3.05 9.83
C PRO A 151 6.55 -3.66 10.26
N LYS A 152 7.39 -4.09 9.32
CA LYS A 152 8.72 -4.68 9.58
C LYS A 152 9.80 -3.63 9.84
N TRP A 153 9.60 -2.38 9.42
CA TRP A 153 10.58 -1.33 9.61
C TRP A 153 10.52 -0.79 11.04
N LYS A 154 11.60 -0.99 11.81
CA LYS A 154 11.65 -0.64 13.25
C LYS A 154 12.67 0.44 13.59
N ILE A 155 13.56 0.78 12.67
CA ILE A 155 14.57 1.82 12.90
C ILE A 155 14.02 3.19 12.47
N PRO A 156 14.48 4.29 13.10
CA PRO A 156 14.14 5.63 12.64
C PRO A 156 14.61 5.87 11.19
N LEU A 157 13.90 6.73 10.47
CA LEU A 157 14.40 7.27 9.20
C LEU A 157 15.65 8.12 9.48
N PRO A 158 16.62 8.23 8.55
CA PRO A 158 17.75 9.14 8.74
C PRO A 158 17.28 10.59 8.98
N GLU A 159 17.94 11.33 9.86
CA GLU A 159 17.54 12.70 10.27
C GLU A 159 17.35 13.63 9.07
N LYS A 160 18.31 13.65 8.14
CA LYS A 160 18.23 14.42 6.89
C LYS A 160 17.05 14.06 5.99
N VAL A 161 16.53 12.83 6.09
CA VAL A 161 15.30 12.43 5.40
C VAL A 161 14.11 13.01 6.16
N GLN A 162 14.06 12.84 7.48
CA GLN A 162 12.97 13.34 8.33
C GLN A 162 12.73 14.85 8.17
N GLU A 163 13.79 15.65 8.03
CA GLU A 163 13.70 17.10 7.76
C GLU A 163 12.89 17.44 6.49
N LYS A 164 12.78 16.51 5.54
CA LYS A 164 12.05 16.67 4.28
C LYS A 164 10.66 16.02 4.31
N ILE A 165 10.33 15.25 5.35
CA ILE A 165 9.06 14.56 5.46
C ILE A 165 8.04 15.45 6.14
N THR A 166 6.97 15.78 5.44
CA THR A 166 5.77 16.43 5.98
C THR A 166 5.07 15.55 7.01
N LYS A 167 4.92 14.26 6.73
CA LYS A 167 4.30 13.29 7.65
C LYS A 167 4.77 11.86 7.38
N ILE A 168 4.99 11.10 8.46
CA ILE A 168 5.23 9.65 8.40
C ILE A 168 3.90 8.92 8.57
N ILE A 169 3.61 8.00 7.65
CA ILE A 169 2.39 7.20 7.60
C ILE A 169 2.78 5.74 7.82
N TYR A 170 2.35 5.17 8.94
CA TYR A 170 2.65 3.79 9.30
C TYR A 170 1.53 2.87 8.84
N SER A 171 1.88 1.84 8.06
CA SER A 171 0.98 0.76 7.68
C SER A 171 1.15 -0.43 8.63
N PRO A 172 0.06 -1.00 9.18
CA PRO A 172 0.13 -2.25 9.92
C PRO A 172 0.34 -3.47 9.00
N THR A 173 0.33 -3.29 7.67
CA THR A 173 0.42 -4.37 6.68
C THR A 173 1.45 -4.08 5.58
N ARG A 174 1.89 -5.12 4.88
CA ARG A 174 2.93 -5.05 3.84
C ARG A 174 2.53 -4.20 2.63
N TYR A 175 1.31 -4.37 2.14
CA TYR A 175 0.88 -3.75 0.89
C TYR A 175 -0.09 -2.61 1.16
N ILE A 176 0.09 -1.53 0.40
CA ILE A 176 -0.83 -0.40 0.37
C ILE A 176 -1.11 0.03 -1.07
N VAL A 177 -2.18 0.78 -1.27
CA VAL A 177 -2.48 1.49 -2.52
C VAL A 177 -2.70 2.96 -2.22
N ILE A 178 -2.10 3.82 -3.05
CA ILE A 178 -2.37 5.25 -3.12
C ILE A 178 -3.39 5.44 -4.26
N LEU A 179 -4.57 5.99 -3.93
CA LEU A 179 -5.65 6.22 -4.89
C LEU A 179 -5.84 7.72 -5.13
N GLY A 180 -4.85 8.33 -5.79
CA GLY A 180 -4.84 9.74 -6.13
C GLY A 180 -5.97 10.15 -7.04
N ARG A 181 -6.55 11.32 -6.79
CA ARG A 181 -7.58 11.97 -7.58
C ARG A 181 -7.27 13.46 -7.69
N THR A 182 -7.29 13.99 -8.89
CA THR A 182 -7.02 15.40 -9.17
C THR A 182 -8.14 15.96 -10.04
N TYR A 183 -8.79 17.03 -9.59
CA TYR A 183 -9.92 17.62 -10.30
C TYR A 183 -9.53 18.08 -11.69
N CYS A 184 -10.41 17.82 -12.67
CA CYS A 184 -10.25 18.29 -14.04
C CYS A 184 -11.61 18.74 -14.60
N THR A 185 -11.66 19.89 -15.27
CA THR A 185 -12.88 20.36 -15.93
C THR A 185 -13.26 19.53 -17.16
N GLY A 186 -12.33 18.73 -17.69
CA GLY A 186 -12.49 17.94 -18.91
C GLY A 186 -12.20 18.71 -20.21
N THR A 187 -11.82 20.00 -20.14
CA THR A 187 -11.35 20.72 -21.33
C THR A 187 -9.94 20.29 -21.71
N GLN A 188 -9.57 20.46 -22.98
CA GLN A 188 -8.27 20.04 -23.48
C GLN A 188 -7.11 20.78 -22.79
N GLU A 189 -7.32 22.05 -22.46
CA GLU A 189 -6.38 22.91 -21.75
C GLU A 189 -6.18 22.43 -20.31
N ASP A 190 -7.27 22.12 -19.60
CA ASP A 190 -7.19 21.69 -18.22
C ASP A 190 -6.60 20.29 -18.07
N TYR A 191 -6.85 19.40 -19.04
CA TYR A 191 -6.16 18.12 -19.11
C TYR A 191 -4.64 18.30 -19.13
N GLN A 192 -4.12 19.20 -19.96
CA GLN A 192 -2.68 19.44 -20.03
C GLN A 192 -2.11 19.98 -18.71
N ILE A 193 -2.88 20.80 -17.98
CA ILE A 193 -2.50 21.28 -16.65
C ILE A 193 -2.41 20.11 -15.67
N VAL A 194 -3.46 19.28 -15.60
CA VAL A 194 -3.49 18.12 -14.70
C VAL A 194 -2.41 17.10 -15.06
N HIS A 195 -2.09 16.93 -16.34
CA HIS A 195 -1.01 16.05 -16.75
C HIS A 195 0.34 16.51 -16.20
N ARG A 196 0.64 17.81 -16.30
CA ARG A 196 1.87 18.38 -15.72
C ARG A 196 1.94 18.25 -14.20
N LEU A 197 0.80 18.29 -13.49
CA LEU A 197 0.76 18.02 -12.05
C LEU A 197 1.04 16.54 -11.77
N GLN A 198 0.36 15.64 -12.46
CA GLN A 198 0.55 14.19 -12.37
C GLN A 198 1.99 13.75 -12.67
N ASP A 199 2.66 14.41 -13.61
CA ASP A 199 4.07 14.15 -13.96
C ASP A 199 5.04 14.45 -12.82
N GLN A 200 4.63 15.26 -11.86
CA GLN A 200 5.40 15.63 -10.68
C GLN A 200 5.09 14.75 -9.46
N TYR A 201 4.16 13.79 -9.57
CA TYR A 201 3.93 12.82 -8.51
C TYR A 201 5.09 11.83 -8.46
N LEU A 202 5.85 11.87 -7.38
CA LEU A 202 7.02 11.01 -7.21
C LEU A 202 6.74 9.94 -6.17
N LEU A 203 7.15 8.72 -6.48
CA LEU A 203 7.09 7.59 -5.56
C LEU A 203 8.39 6.81 -5.71
N ARG A 204 9.19 6.76 -4.63
CA ARG A 204 10.53 6.16 -4.67
C ARG A 204 10.85 5.40 -3.39
N PRO A 205 11.57 4.27 -3.45
CA PRO A 205 12.08 3.62 -2.24
C PRO A 205 13.02 4.56 -1.47
N LEU A 206 13.08 4.43 -0.15
CA LEU A 206 13.91 5.26 0.73
C LEU A 206 15.38 5.30 0.29
N GLY A 207 15.98 4.17 -0.09
CA GLY A 207 17.36 4.11 -0.56
C GLY A 207 17.59 4.92 -1.83
N THR A 208 16.64 4.92 -2.77
CA THR A 208 16.70 5.74 -3.99
C THR A 208 16.49 7.21 -3.68
N PHE A 209 15.59 7.54 -2.74
CA PHE A 209 15.42 8.90 -2.24
C PHE A 209 16.75 9.46 -1.74
N ILE A 210 17.41 8.76 -0.80
CA ILE A 210 18.68 9.18 -0.18
C ILE A 210 19.79 9.39 -1.23
N ARG A 211 19.92 8.49 -2.22
CA ARG A 211 20.95 8.60 -3.26
C ARG A 211 20.79 9.88 -4.10
N ASN A 212 19.56 10.16 -4.55
CA ASN A 212 19.30 11.34 -5.37
C ASN A 212 19.56 12.65 -4.62
N GLU A 213 19.32 12.68 -3.31
CA GLU A 213 19.63 13.86 -2.47
C GLU A 213 21.13 14.12 -2.40
N ASN A 214 21.95 13.06 -2.27
CA ASN A 214 23.40 13.18 -2.25
C ASN A 214 23.97 13.67 -3.58
N GLU A 215 23.40 13.23 -4.71
CA GLU A 215 23.82 13.67 -6.05
C GLU A 215 23.46 15.14 -6.33
N THR A 216 22.31 15.61 -5.83
CA THR A 216 21.89 17.00 -5.97
C THR A 216 22.84 17.94 -5.22
N TYR A 217 23.28 17.53 -4.02
CA TYR A 217 24.24 18.31 -3.21
C TYR A 217 25.65 18.35 -3.81
N SER A 218 26.09 17.27 -4.47
CA SER A 218 27.41 17.26 -5.13
C SER A 218 27.49 18.21 -6.35
N ARG A 219 26.37 18.72 -6.83
CA ARG A 219 26.27 19.59 -8.01
C ARG A 219 25.96 21.06 -7.69
N SER A 220 25.67 21.37 -6.42
CA SER A 220 25.45 22.73 -5.90
C SER A 220 26.70 23.27 -5.22
#